data_AF-F3AUL1-F1
#
_entry.id   AF-F3AUL1-F1
#
_cell.length_a   1.000
_cell.length_b   1.000
_cell.length_c   1.000
_cell.angle_alpha   90.00
_cell.angle_beta   90.00
_cell.angle_gamma   90.00
#
_symmetry.space_group_name_H-M   'P 1'
#
loop_
_entity.id
_entity.type
_entity.pdbx_description
1 polymer ?
#
loop_
_entity_poly.entity_id
_entity_poly.type
_entity_poly.pdbx_seq_one_letter_code
_entity_poly.pdbx_strand_id
1 'polypeptide(L)'
;MTLSELYEAYKAKKLAFEQAKKEEEKYKKLLKDAMQEAGEKEHTDQQGYLFERIVQERKSMDEAKLLEELHSRGLTGCIKTVEAVNEEATLQAVEAGSLPQEVLADCLEVKEVVVLKLTAPKKGAKK
;
A
#
# COMPACT_ATOMS: atom_id res chain seq x y z
N MET A 1 -30.10 15.29 -1.10
CA MET A 1 -29.09 14.73 -2.01
C MET A 1 -29.63 13.43 -2.58
N THR A 2 -29.84 13.43 -3.89
CA THR A 2 -30.18 12.25 -4.69
C THR A 2 -28.93 11.42 -4.98
N LEU A 3 -29.10 10.17 -5.42
CA LEU A 3 -27.99 9.29 -5.78
C LEU A 3 -27.09 9.90 -6.88
N SER A 4 -27.68 10.62 -7.84
CA SER A 4 -26.95 11.34 -8.88
C SER A 4 -26.05 12.42 -8.29
N GLU A 5 -26.58 13.23 -7.37
CA GLU A 5 -25.80 14.27 -6.68
C GLU A 5 -24.67 13.67 -5.82
N LEU A 6 -24.89 12.50 -5.21
CA LEU A 6 -23.86 11.78 -4.45
C LEU A 6 -22.72 11.29 -5.34
N TYR A 7 -23.02 10.79 -6.55
CA TYR A 7 -21.98 10.38 -7.50
C TYR A 7 -21.09 11.56 -7.92
N GLU A 8 -21.71 12.71 -8.24
CA GLU A 8 -20.96 13.90 -8.62
C GLU A 8 -20.14 14.46 -7.46
N ALA A 9 -20.73 14.55 -6.27
CA ALA A 9 -20.04 15.00 -5.06
C ALA A 9 -18.87 14.07 -4.69
N TYR A 10 -19.05 12.75 -4.75
CA TYR A 10 -17.99 11.78 -4.48
C TYR A 10 -16.87 11.85 -5.52
N LYS A 11 -17.20 11.96 -6.81
CA LYS A 11 -16.21 12.11 -7.89
C LYS A 11 -15.37 13.38 -7.69
N ALA A 12 -16.02 14.51 -7.41
CA ALA A 12 -15.34 15.78 -7.18
C ALA A 12 -14.42 15.69 -5.97
N LYS A 13 -14.89 15.15 -4.85
CA LYS A 13 -14.08 14.95 -3.64
C LYS A 13 -12.92 13.98 -3.86
N LYS A 14 -13.13 12.87 -4.59
CA LYS A 14 -12.07 11.90 -4.89
C LYS A 14 -10.97 12.51 -5.75
N LEU A 15 -11.34 13.23 -6.82
CA LEU A 15 -10.36 13.91 -7.67
C LEU A 15 -9.61 15.00 -6.91
N ALA A 16 -10.31 15.79 -6.10
CA ALA A 16 -9.69 16.78 -5.24
C ALA A 16 -8.75 16.14 -4.21
N PHE A 17 -9.11 14.99 -3.63
CA PHE A 17 -8.26 14.23 -2.71
C PHE A 17 -7.02 13.67 -3.41
N GLU A 18 -7.15 13.09 -4.60
CA GLU A 18 -6.00 12.59 -5.36
C GLU A 18 -5.04 13.71 -5.76
N GLN A 19 -5.57 14.88 -6.11
CA GLN A 19 -4.77 16.06 -6.39
C GLN A 19 -4.12 16.62 -5.13
N ALA A 20 -4.88 16.79 -4.04
CA ALA A 20 -4.37 17.25 -2.75
C ALA A 20 -3.29 16.31 -2.20
N LYS A 21 -3.42 14.99 -2.38
CA LYS A 21 -2.40 14.01 -1.97
C LYS A 21 -1.10 14.17 -2.76
N LYS A 22 -1.19 14.43 -4.08
CA LYS A 22 0.00 14.70 -4.91
C LYS A 22 0.68 16.01 -4.50
N GLU A 23 -0.11 17.03 -4.20
CA GLU A 23 0.40 18.31 -3.74
C GLU A 23 1.01 18.19 -2.33
N GLU A 24 0.37 17.49 -1.40
CA GLU A 24 0.89 17.19 -0.06
C GLU A 24 2.25 16.49 -0.14
N GLU A 25 2.37 15.41 -0.92
CA GLU A 25 3.64 14.69 -1.08
C GLU A 25 4.72 15.56 -1.72
N LYS A 26 4.35 16.46 -2.65
CA LYS A 26 5.29 17.45 -3.23
C LYS A 26 5.78 18.44 -2.17
N TYR A 27 4.87 19.03 -1.39
CA TYR A 27 5.21 19.98 -0.33
C TYR A 27 6.01 19.34 0.79
N LYS A 28 5.68 18.11 1.17
CA LYS A 28 6.45 17.32 2.15
C LYS A 28 7.87 17.06 1.69
N LYS A 29 8.09 16.78 0.39
CA LYS A 29 9.44 16.64 -0.16
C LYS A 29 10.19 17.97 -0.14
N LEU A 30 9.56 19.06 -0.59
CA LEU A 30 10.15 20.40 -0.57
C LEU A 30 10.48 20.86 0.85
N LEU A 31 9.59 20.61 1.82
CA LEU A 31 9.80 20.95 3.22
C LEU A 31 10.96 20.17 3.82
N LYS A 32 11.08 18.88 3.53
CA LYS A 32 12.24 18.07 3.96
C LYS A 32 13.56 18.60 3.41
N ASP A 33 13.58 19.02 2.15
CA ASP A 33 14.75 19.56 1.47
C ASP A 33 15.11 20.95 2.03
N ALA A 34 14.14 21.86 2.15
CA ALA A 34 14.32 23.19 2.72
C ALA A 34 14.76 23.14 4.20
N MET A 35 14.17 22.26 5.01
CA MET A 35 14.62 22.04 6.40
C MET A 35 16.05 21.46 6.45
N GLN A 36 16.43 20.63 5.48
CA GLN A 36 17.81 20.15 5.36
C GLN A 36 18.78 21.28 4.99
N GLU A 37 18.46 22.10 4.00
CA GLU A 37 19.27 23.23 3.55
C GLU A 37 19.41 24.32 4.62
N ALA A 38 18.33 24.60 5.36
CA ALA A 38 18.33 25.52 6.48
C ALA A 38 19.03 24.96 7.74
N GLY A 39 19.34 23.66 7.77
CA GLY A 39 19.87 22.99 8.96
C GLY A 39 18.89 22.92 10.13
N GLU A 40 17.61 23.20 9.87
CA GLU A 40 16.54 23.25 10.88
C GLU A 40 16.03 21.82 11.14
N LYS A 41 16.24 21.32 12.36
CA LYS A 41 15.86 19.95 12.76
C LYS A 41 14.43 19.87 13.28
N GLU A 42 13.94 20.95 13.85
CA GLU A 42 12.62 21.07 14.43
C GLU A 42 12.12 22.50 14.22
N HIS A 43 10.87 22.64 13.79
CA HIS A 43 10.21 23.92 13.58
C HIS A 43 8.82 23.85 14.20
N THR A 44 8.48 24.77 15.09
CA THR A 44 7.12 24.88 15.62
C THR A 44 6.45 26.10 15.00
N ASP A 45 5.36 25.87 14.27
CA ASP A 45 4.59 26.97 13.71
C ASP A 45 3.83 27.76 14.81
N GLN A 46 3.39 28.97 14.50
CA GLN A 46 2.60 29.83 15.40
C GLN A 46 1.32 29.16 15.93
N GLN A 47 0.79 28.17 15.22
CA GLN A 47 -0.36 27.37 15.64
C GLN A 47 -0.02 26.20 16.57
N GLY A 48 1.27 25.99 16.90
CA GLY A 48 1.74 24.91 17.78
C GLY A 48 1.96 23.57 17.06
N TYR A 49 1.92 23.53 15.73
CA TYR A 49 2.28 22.34 14.95
C TYR A 49 3.80 22.19 14.89
N LEU A 50 4.29 21.05 15.37
CA LEU A 50 5.71 20.70 15.38
C LEU A 50 6.08 19.94 14.10
N PHE A 51 7.02 20.48 13.35
CA PHE A 51 7.63 19.88 12.18
C PHE A 51 9.03 19.42 12.55
N GLU A 52 9.22 18.12 12.71
CA GLU A 52 10.52 17.53 13.01
C GLU A 52 11.11 16.82 11.79
N ARG A 53 12.31 17.23 11.40
CA ARG A 53 13.14 16.50 10.45
C ARG A 53 13.90 15.40 11.20
N ILE A 54 13.22 14.28 11.42
CA ILE A 54 13.82 13.09 12.03
C ILE A 54 14.74 12.41 11.01
N VAL A 55 16.05 12.61 11.13
CA VAL A 55 17.05 11.81 10.43
C VAL A 55 17.19 10.50 11.19
N GLN A 56 16.40 9.52 10.80
CA GLN A 56 16.49 8.17 11.35
C GLN A 56 17.65 7.45 10.66
N GLU A 57 18.84 7.46 11.28
CA GLU A 57 19.93 6.56 10.89
C GLU A 57 19.50 5.12 11.20
N ARG A 58 18.79 4.51 10.26
CA ARG A 58 18.52 3.08 10.34
C ARG A 58 19.80 2.36 9.97
N LYS A 59 20.43 1.71 10.96
CA LYS A 59 21.12 0.45 10.68
C LYS A 59 20.04 -0.55 10.29
N SER A 60 19.59 -0.46 9.04
CA SER A 60 18.70 -1.46 8.46
C SER A 60 19.49 -2.74 8.43
N MET A 61 18.98 -3.78 9.08
CA MET A 61 19.49 -5.12 8.87
C MET A 61 19.27 -5.43 7.39
N ASP A 62 20.31 -5.81 6.67
CA ASP A 62 20.17 -6.35 5.32
C ASP A 62 19.56 -7.74 5.48
N GLU A 63 18.23 -7.80 5.57
CA GLU A 63 17.48 -9.02 5.85
C GLU A 63 17.79 -10.10 4.81
N ALA A 64 18.06 -9.73 3.56
CA ALA A 64 18.45 -10.66 2.51
C ALA A 64 19.82 -11.30 2.79
N LYS A 65 20.85 -10.50 3.07
CA LYS A 65 22.19 -11.03 3.42
C LYS A 65 22.18 -11.81 4.73
N LEU A 66 21.40 -11.36 5.72
CA LEU A 66 21.30 -12.05 6.99
C LEU A 66 20.56 -13.38 6.84
N LEU A 67 19.46 -13.43 6.07
CA LEU A 67 18.79 -14.68 5.76
C LEU A 67 19.73 -15.63 5.02
N GLU A 68 20.48 -15.16 4.03
CA GLU A 68 21.47 -15.99 3.30
C GLU A 68 22.56 -16.55 4.22
N GLU A 69 23.08 -15.73 5.14
CA GLU A 69 24.06 -16.17 6.15
C GLU A 69 23.43 -17.16 7.15
N LEU A 70 22.18 -16.94 7.57
CA LEU A 70 21.45 -17.86 8.45
C LEU A 70 21.17 -19.20 7.76
N HIS A 71 20.80 -19.18 6.47
CA HIS A 71 20.66 -20.38 5.63
C HIS A 71 22.00 -21.10 5.47
N SER A 72 23.09 -20.37 5.16
CA SER A 72 24.43 -20.92 4.98
C SER A 72 25.02 -21.52 6.26
N ARG A 73 24.63 -20.98 7.42
CA ARG A 73 25.06 -21.46 8.75
C ARG A 73 24.10 -22.47 9.36
N GLY A 74 23.02 -22.84 8.66
CA GLY A 74 22.02 -23.81 9.13
C GLY A 74 21.21 -23.34 10.34
N LEU A 75 21.16 -22.04 10.61
CA LEU A 75 20.45 -21.44 11.75
C LEU A 75 18.96 -21.20 11.41
N THR A 76 18.30 -22.24 10.92
CA THR A 76 16.88 -22.20 10.51
C THR A 76 15.94 -21.91 11.67
N GLY A 77 16.35 -22.14 12.92
CA GLY A 77 15.59 -21.75 14.12
C GLY A 77 15.47 -20.24 14.34
N CYS A 78 16.29 -19.43 13.66
CA CYS A 78 16.18 -17.96 13.66
C CYS A 78 15.34 -17.43 12.48
N ILE A 79 14.91 -18.30 11.55
CA ILE A 79 14.17 -17.93 10.36
C ILE A 79 12.69 -18.21 10.62
N LYS A 80 11.86 -17.17 10.61
CA LYS A 80 10.41 -17.34 10.68
C LYS A 80 9.88 -17.74 9.31
N THR A 81 9.56 -19.00 9.14
CA THR A 81 8.84 -19.48 7.95
C THR A 81 7.35 -19.18 8.11
N VAL A 82 6.77 -18.49 7.13
CA VAL A 82 5.32 -18.27 7.05
C VAL A 82 4.81 -19.15 5.93
N GLU A 83 3.99 -20.13 6.27
CA GLU A 83 3.22 -20.90 5.29
C GLU A 83 2.01 -20.05 4.90
N ALA A 84 1.98 -19.64 3.64
CA ALA A 84 0.89 -18.87 3.06
C ALA A 84 0.33 -19.65 1.86
N VAL A 85 -0.99 -19.57 1.68
CA VAL A 85 -1.66 -20.17 0.54
C VAL A 85 -1.20 -19.44 -0.73
N ASN A 86 -0.63 -20.18 -1.68
CA ASN A 86 -0.34 -19.67 -3.01
C ASN A 86 -1.63 -19.72 -3.84
N GLU A 87 -2.34 -18.60 -3.90
CA GLU A 87 -3.63 -18.48 -4.58
C GLU A 87 -3.54 -18.86 -6.07
N GLU A 88 -2.47 -18.46 -6.76
CA GLU A 88 -2.26 -18.76 -8.19
C GLU A 88 -2.05 -20.25 -8.42
N ALA A 89 -1.14 -20.87 -7.68
CA ALA A 89 -0.88 -22.31 -7.80
C ALA A 89 -2.10 -23.16 -7.36
N THR A 90 -2.86 -22.67 -6.38
CA THR A 90 -4.08 -23.34 -5.89
C THR A 90 -5.18 -23.30 -6.97
N LEU A 91 -5.37 -22.17 -7.65
CA LEU A 91 -6.32 -22.06 -8.76
C LEU A 91 -5.90 -22.95 -9.94
N GLN A 92 -4.61 -22.98 -10.29
CA GLN A 92 -4.09 -23.87 -11.32
C GLN A 92 -4.28 -25.35 -10.97
N ALA A 93 -4.15 -25.74 -9.70
CA ALA A 93 -4.39 -27.10 -9.26
C ALA A 93 -5.87 -27.49 -9.36
N VAL A 94 -6.80 -26.53 -9.17
CA VAL A 94 -8.24 -26.74 -9.40
C VAL A 94 -8.54 -26.89 -10.89
N GLU A 95 -7.98 -26.03 -11.75
CA GLU A 95 -8.16 -26.10 -13.20
C GLU A 95 -7.56 -27.40 -13.78
N ALA A 96 -6.44 -27.87 -13.22
CA ALA A 96 -5.81 -29.14 -13.57
C ALA A 96 -6.51 -30.37 -12.96
N GLY A 97 -7.58 -30.17 -12.16
CA GLY A 97 -8.33 -31.26 -11.52
C GLY A 97 -7.59 -31.99 -10.39
N SER A 98 -6.44 -31.47 -9.96
CA SER A 98 -5.64 -32.02 -8.86
C SER A 98 -6.16 -31.61 -7.48
N LEU A 99 -6.88 -30.48 -7.40
CA LEU A 99 -7.63 -30.06 -6.23
C LEU A 99 -9.12 -30.02 -6.57
N PRO A 100 -10.01 -30.70 -5.84
CA PRO A 100 -11.45 -30.63 -6.10
C PRO A 100 -11.94 -29.21 -5.88
N GLN A 101 -12.73 -28.69 -6.82
CA GLN A 101 -13.34 -27.36 -6.71
C GLN A 101 -14.20 -27.24 -5.44
N GLU A 102 -14.80 -28.34 -4.97
CA GLU A 102 -15.60 -28.40 -3.75
C GLU A 102 -14.78 -28.10 -2.49
N VAL A 103 -13.52 -28.56 -2.42
CA VAL A 103 -12.63 -28.33 -1.29
C VAL A 103 -12.18 -26.87 -1.25
N LEU A 104 -11.88 -26.29 -2.41
CA LEU A 104 -11.59 -24.85 -2.49
C LEU A 104 -12.83 -24.03 -2.10
N ALA A 105 -14.01 -24.39 -2.60
CA ALA A 105 -15.26 -23.68 -2.32
C ALA A 105 -15.68 -23.72 -0.84
N ASP A 106 -15.45 -24.83 -0.15
CA ASP A 106 -15.72 -24.96 1.29
C ASP A 106 -14.76 -24.10 2.16
N CYS A 107 -13.53 -23.90 1.69
CA CYS A 107 -12.54 -23.04 2.34
C CYS A 107 -12.69 -21.54 2.01
N LEU A 108 -13.50 -21.19 1.01
CA LEU A 108 -13.71 -19.82 0.57
C LEU A 108 -14.82 -19.16 1.38
N GLU A 109 -14.45 -18.27 2.30
CA GLU A 109 -15.41 -17.42 2.98
C GLU A 109 -15.87 -16.29 2.05
N VAL A 110 -17.09 -16.41 1.51
CA VAL A 110 -17.70 -15.38 0.66
C VAL A 110 -18.13 -14.19 1.52
N LYS A 111 -17.18 -13.29 1.78
CA LYS A 111 -17.48 -11.95 2.31
C LYS A 111 -17.78 -11.03 1.14
N GLU A 112 -19.00 -10.47 1.12
CA GLU A 112 -19.35 -9.40 0.21
C GLU A 112 -18.56 -8.13 0.58
N VAL A 113 -17.40 -7.95 -0.06
CA VAL A 113 -16.63 -6.71 0.09
C VAL A 113 -17.11 -5.73 -0.98
N VAL A 114 -18.00 -4.82 -0.59
CA VAL A 114 -18.49 -3.75 -1.46
C VAL A 114 -17.38 -2.72 -1.64
N VAL A 115 -16.61 -2.83 -2.74
CA VAL A 115 -15.59 -1.86 -3.13
C VAL A 115 -16.11 -0.90 -4.20
N LEU A 116 -16.18 0.39 -3.87
CA LEU A 116 -16.61 1.42 -4.84
C LEU A 116 -15.42 1.92 -5.67
N LYS A 117 -15.23 1.31 -6.86
CA LYS A 117 -14.17 1.68 -7.81
C LYS A 117 -14.65 2.76 -8.79
N LEU A 118 -14.07 3.95 -8.69
CA LEU A 118 -14.21 5.01 -9.70
C LEU A 118 -13.12 4.82 -10.77
N THR A 119 -13.52 4.53 -12.01
CA THR A 119 -12.61 4.34 -13.15
C THR A 119 -12.76 5.50 -14.13
N ALA A 120 -11.66 6.06 -14.61
CA ALA A 120 -11.70 7.12 -15.63
C ALA A 120 -12.21 6.56 -16.98
N PRO A 121 -12.94 7.35 -17.78
CA PRO A 121 -13.37 6.92 -19.10
C PRO A 121 -12.15 6.62 -20.00
N LYS A 122 -12.20 5.52 -20.76
CA LYS A 122 -11.14 5.18 -21.73
C LYS A 122 -11.02 6.32 -22.75
N LYS A 123 -9.81 6.88 -22.91
CA LYS A 123 -9.47 7.79 -24.03
C LYS A 123 -9.74 7.05 -25.34
N GLY A 124 -10.89 7.31 -25.96
CA GLY A 124 -11.31 6.63 -27.19
C GLY A 124 -12.83 6.56 -27.40
N ALA A 125 -13.65 6.74 -26.36
CA ALA A 125 -15.10 6.87 -26.54
C ALA A 125 -15.45 8.28 -27.03
N LYS A 126 -15.12 8.58 -28.29
CA LYS A 126 -15.76 9.68 -29.02
C LYS A 126 -17.22 9.27 -29.23
N LYS A 127 -18.15 10.07 -28.68
CA LYS A 127 -19.50 10.15 -29.24
C LYS A 127 -19.42 10.84 -30.60
#